data_AF-C1IXZ3-F1
#
_entry.id   AF-C1IXZ3-F1
#
_cell.length_a   1.000
_cell.length_b   1.000
_cell.length_c   1.000
_cell.angle_alpha   90.00
_cell.angle_beta   90.00
_cell.angle_gamma   90.00
#
_symmetry.space_group_name_H-M   'P 1'
#
loop_
_entity.id
_entity.type
_entity.pdbx_description
1 polymer ?
#
loop_
_entity_poly.entity_id
_entity_poly.type
_entity_poly.pdbx_seq_one_letter_code
_entity_poly.pdbx_strand_id
1 'polypeptide(L)'
;MDNYKDLLREVIITGADSVDRTGVGTVSIWGAMLKFNLQEGFPATTCKGLAWKAFLFVRRARIMDQIMQCHNGLTGIGVSVRDIRMEAQGFPGRNGEPLIPQPQL
;
A
#
# COMPACT_ATOMS: atom_id res chain seq x y z
N MET A 1 0.35 -16.13 -12.88
CA MET A 1 0.69 -14.80 -12.29
C MET A 1 2.18 -14.58 -12.48
N ASP A 2 2.60 -14.70 -13.73
CA ASP A 2 4.01 -14.94 -14.05
C ASP A 2 4.67 -13.63 -14.44
N ASN A 3 3.93 -12.77 -15.16
CA ASN A 3 4.33 -11.40 -15.51
C ASN A 3 4.88 -10.60 -14.32
N TYR A 4 4.25 -10.65 -13.14
CA TYR A 4 4.76 -9.94 -11.94
C TYR A 4 6.04 -10.57 -11.39
N LYS A 5 6.16 -11.90 -11.40
CA LYS A 5 7.36 -12.59 -10.92
C LYS A 5 8.54 -12.39 -11.87
N ASP A 6 8.26 -12.40 -13.16
CA ASP A 6 9.27 -12.20 -14.20
C ASP A 6 9.82 -10.78 -14.15
N LEU A 7 8.95 -9.79 -13.92
CA LEU A 7 9.39 -8.42 -13.64
C LEU A 7 10.30 -8.34 -12.41
N LEU A 8 9.93 -8.99 -11.29
CA LEU A 8 10.79 -8.98 -10.10
C LEU A 8 12.16 -9.61 -10.36
N ARG A 9 12.21 -10.70 -11.14
CA ARG A 9 13.47 -11.33 -11.52
C ARG A 9 14.32 -10.40 -12.37
N GLU A 10 13.70 -9.74 -13.35
CA GLU A 10 14.38 -8.77 -14.21
C GLU A 10 14.97 -7.61 -13.41
N VAL A 11 14.22 -7.07 -12.45
CA VAL A 11 14.70 -6.01 -11.54
C VAL A 11 15.91 -6.46 -10.74
N ILE A 12 15.92 -7.70 -10.24
CA ILE A 12 17.03 -8.21 -9.43
C ILE A 12 18.29 -8.45 -10.29
N ILE A 13 18.13 -8.93 -11.52
CA ILE A 13 19.25 -9.32 -12.39
C ILE A 13 19.86 -8.11 -13.12
N THR A 14 19.01 -7.19 -13.59
CA THR A 14 19.41 -6.11 -14.53
C THR A 14 19.23 -4.71 -13.92
N GLY A 15 18.66 -4.61 -12.72
CA GLY A 15 18.41 -3.34 -12.06
C GLY A 15 19.68 -2.60 -11.68
N ALA A 16 19.62 -1.28 -11.77
CA ALA A 16 20.67 -0.38 -11.31
C ALA A 16 20.32 0.16 -9.91
N ASP A 17 21.35 0.36 -9.09
CA ASP A 17 21.22 0.99 -7.79
C ASP A 17 20.88 2.47 -7.95
N SER A 18 19.80 2.89 -7.30
CA SER A 18 19.35 4.28 -7.25
C SER A 18 19.17 4.71 -5.81
N VAL A 19 19.68 5.89 -5.47
CA VAL A 19 19.55 6.46 -4.13
C VAL A 19 18.23 7.26 -4.05
N ASP A 20 17.31 6.80 -3.19
CA ASP A 20 16.02 7.47 -2.95
C ASP A 20 16.14 8.56 -1.86
N ARG A 21 15.17 9.50 -1.83
CA ARG A 21 15.07 10.59 -0.84
C ARG A 21 14.98 10.12 0.62
N THR A 22 14.66 8.85 0.83
CA THR A 22 14.57 8.23 2.15
C THR A 22 15.92 7.68 2.64
N GLY A 23 16.94 7.65 1.77
CA GLY A 23 18.28 7.15 2.09
C GLY A 23 18.41 5.62 2.16
N VAL A 24 17.33 4.87 1.93
CA VAL A 24 17.32 3.39 2.00
C VAL A 24 18.00 2.75 0.79
N GLY A 25 18.00 3.42 -0.36
CA GLY A 25 18.49 2.86 -1.62
C GLY A 25 17.46 1.89 -2.24
N THR A 26 17.42 1.85 -3.57
CA THR A 26 16.46 1.03 -4.34
C THR A 26 17.13 0.47 -5.58
N VAL A 27 16.84 -0.79 -5.91
CA VAL A 27 17.21 -1.38 -7.21
C VAL A 27 16.06 -1.13 -8.18
N SER A 28 16.35 -0.51 -9.32
CA SER A 28 15.33 -0.09 -10.28
C SER A 28 15.72 -0.37 -11.73
N ILE A 29 14.72 -0.65 -12.57
CA ILE A 29 14.86 -0.72 -14.04
C ILE A 29 13.98 0.35 -14.67
N TRP A 30 14.40 0.87 -15.83
CA TRP A 30 13.65 1.89 -16.53
C TRP A 30 12.64 1.26 -17.51
N GLY A 31 11.38 1.67 -17.42
CA GLY A 31 10.39 1.41 -18.47
C GLY A 31 9.84 -0.02 -18.56
N ALA A 32 9.44 -0.63 -17.45
CA ALA A 32 8.76 -1.93 -17.46
C ALA A 32 7.27 -1.83 -17.82
N MET A 33 6.77 -2.74 -18.68
CA MET A 33 5.35 -2.83 -19.04
C MET A 33 4.77 -4.20 -18.67
N LEU A 34 3.68 -4.18 -17.89
CA LEU A 34 2.90 -5.37 -17.57
C LEU A 34 1.54 -5.32 -18.26
N LYS A 35 1.12 -6.45 -18.85
CA LYS A 35 -0.22 -6.62 -19.42
C LYS A 35 -0.93 -7.75 -18.66
N PHE A 36 -2.20 -7.53 -18.34
CA PHE A 36 -3.05 -8.51 -17.67
C PHE A 36 -4.35 -8.67 -18.43
N ASN A 37 -4.72 -9.91 -18.76
CA ASN A 37 -6.02 -10.20 -19.33
C ASN A 37 -7.06 -10.27 -18.21
N LEU A 38 -8.00 -9.31 -18.19
CA LEU A 38 -9.03 -9.23 -17.14
C LEU A 38 -10.16 -10.25 -17.31
N GLN A 39 -10.26 -10.91 -18.47
CA GLN A 39 -11.24 -11.99 -18.68
C GLN A 39 -10.87 -13.27 -17.92
N GLU A 40 -9.57 -13.50 -17.71
CA GLU A 40 -9.04 -14.67 -16.98
C GLU A 40 -9.22 -14.55 -15.46
N GLY A 41 -9.56 -13.35 -14.97
CA GLY A 41 -9.82 -13.10 -13.56
C GLY A 41 -9.18 -11.81 -13.05
N PHE A 42 -9.39 -11.53 -11.76
CA PHE A 42 -8.81 -10.35 -11.12
C PHE A 42 -7.32 -10.57 -10.83
N PRO A 43 -6.43 -9.65 -11.25
CA PRO A 43 -5.00 -9.81 -11.08
C PRO A 43 -4.56 -9.51 -9.63
N ALA A 44 -4.92 -10.38 -8.69
CA ALA A 44 -4.42 -10.34 -7.32
C ALA A 44 -3.12 -11.14 -7.19
N THR A 45 -2.14 -10.59 -6.47
CA THR A 45 -0.91 -11.31 -6.14
C THR A 45 -1.26 -12.50 -5.24
N THR A 46 -1.10 -13.72 -5.75
CA THR A 46 -1.40 -14.96 -5.00
C THR A 46 -0.25 -15.40 -4.11
N CYS A 47 0.95 -14.85 -4.30
CA CYS A 47 2.17 -15.25 -3.59
C CYS A 47 2.30 -14.63 -2.20
N LYS A 48 1.47 -13.65 -1.86
CA LYS A 48 1.41 -13.02 -0.53
C LYS A 48 -0.04 -12.69 -0.23
N GLY A 49 -0.49 -12.98 0.99
CA GLY A 49 -1.84 -12.64 1.43
C GLY A 49 -2.12 -11.15 1.25
N LEU A 50 -3.10 -10.83 0.41
CA LEU A 50 -3.52 -9.46 0.16
C LEU A 50 -4.51 -9.02 1.24
N ALA A 51 -4.31 -7.83 1.82
CA ALA A 51 -5.27 -7.23 2.75
C ALA A 51 -6.53 -6.78 2.00
N TRP A 52 -7.42 -7.73 1.68
CA TRP A 52 -8.57 -7.54 0.79
C TRP A 52 -9.54 -6.46 1.28
N LYS A 53 -9.79 -6.40 2.60
CA LYS A 53 -10.64 -5.36 3.23
C LYS A 53 -10.09 -3.96 2.97
N ALA A 54 -8.77 -3.79 3.07
CA ALA A 54 -8.11 -2.51 2.80
C ALA A 54 -8.23 -2.11 1.33
N PHE A 55 -7.99 -3.06 0.43
CA PHE A 55 -8.06 -2.84 -1.01
C PHE A 55 -9.45 -2.40 -1.46
N LEU A 56 -10.50 -3.11 -1.02
CA LEU A 56 -11.89 -2.77 -1.36
C LEU A 56 -12.29 -1.39 -0.83
N PHE A 57 -11.85 -1.04 0.39
CA PHE A 57 -12.12 0.27 0.98
C PHE A 57 -11.49 1.40 0.15
N VAL A 58 -10.21 1.29 -0.19
CA VAL A 58 -9.51 2.31 -0.98
C VAL A 58 -10.17 2.50 -2.35
N ARG A 59 -10.64 1.42 -2.99
CA ARG A 59 -11.35 1.50 -4.27
C ARG A 59 -12.69 2.23 -4.15
N ARG A 60 -13.47 1.97 -3.09
CA ARG A 60 -14.74 2.69 -2.84
C ARG A 60 -14.51 4.17 -2.54
N ALA A 61 -13.53 4.48 -1.69
CA ALA A 61 -13.19 5.85 -1.31
C ALA A 61 -12.51 6.66 -2.42
N ARG A 62 -12.17 6.04 -3.56
CA ARG A 62 -11.64 6.77 -4.75
C ARG A 62 -12.71 7.07 -5.80
N ILE A 63 -13.82 6.33 -5.78
CA ILE A 63 -15.00 6.59 -6.61
C ILE A 63 -15.91 7.63 -5.93
N MET A 64 -15.89 7.67 -4.60
CA MET A 64 -16.54 8.69 -3.79
C MET A 64 -15.48 9.66 -3.30
N ASP A 65 -15.44 10.88 -3.82
CA ASP A 65 -14.49 11.95 -3.44
C ASP A 65 -14.74 12.50 -2.02
N GLN A 66 -14.97 11.62 -1.05
CA GLN A 66 -15.18 11.95 0.36
C GLN A 66 -13.95 11.55 1.16
N ILE A 67 -12.92 12.38 1.00
CA ILE A 67 -11.73 12.40 1.88
C ILE A 67 -12.12 12.73 3.33
N MET A 68 -13.33 13.27 3.58
CA MET A 68 -13.70 13.84 4.88
C MET A 68 -14.65 12.99 5.75
N GLN A 69 -14.99 11.76 5.36
CA GLN A 69 -15.80 10.85 6.21
C GLN A 69 -14.98 9.78 6.94
N CYS A 70 -13.65 9.90 6.90
CA CYS A 70 -12.74 8.98 7.59
C CYS A 70 -12.88 9.00 9.12
N HIS A 71 -13.57 9.99 9.71
CA HIS A 71 -13.51 10.22 11.15
C HIS A 71 -14.38 9.26 12.00
N ASN A 72 -15.46 8.66 11.49
CA ASN A 72 -16.35 7.83 12.32
C ASN A 72 -16.63 6.41 11.82
N GLY A 73 -16.22 6.03 10.61
CA GLY A 73 -16.50 4.71 10.02
C GLY A 73 -15.31 3.73 9.96
N LEU A 74 -14.09 4.21 10.21
CA LEU A 74 -12.86 3.46 9.97
C LEU A 74 -12.40 2.59 11.15
N THR A 75 -12.93 2.83 12.34
CA THR A 75 -12.48 2.18 13.58
C THR A 75 -13.06 0.78 13.78
N GLY A 76 -14.04 0.35 12.97
CA GLY A 76 -14.66 -0.99 13.06
C GLY A 76 -13.99 -2.10 12.25
N ILE A 77 -13.12 -1.77 11.28
CA ILE A 77 -12.57 -2.75 10.31
C ILE A 77 -11.06 -2.99 10.53
N GLY A 78 -10.38 -2.17 11.35
CA GLY A 78 -8.97 -2.37 11.71
C GLY A 78 -8.01 -2.21 10.52
N VAL A 79 -8.17 -1.16 9.71
CA VAL A 79 -7.42 -0.99 8.46
C VAL A 79 -6.48 0.21 8.53
N SER A 80 -5.18 -0.03 8.73
CA SER A 80 -4.22 0.99 9.18
C SER A 80 -3.15 1.44 8.16
N VAL A 81 -3.40 1.32 6.86
CA VAL A 81 -2.35 1.62 5.85
C VAL A 81 -2.00 3.12 5.78
N ARG A 82 -2.92 4.01 6.21
CA ARG A 82 -2.74 5.48 6.11
C ARG A 82 -2.53 6.16 7.45
N ASP A 83 -2.70 5.44 8.55
CA ASP A 83 -2.73 6.01 9.91
C ASP A 83 -1.39 6.65 10.26
N ILE A 84 -0.26 6.04 9.86
CA ILE A 84 1.10 6.56 10.09
C ILE A 84 1.31 7.95 9.46
N ARG A 85 0.75 8.19 8.26
CA ARG A 85 0.87 9.48 7.59
C ARG A 85 -0.01 10.53 8.25
N MET A 86 -1.19 10.12 8.74
CA MET A 86 -2.16 10.99 9.39
C MET A 86 -1.66 11.44 10.77
N GLU A 87 -1.07 10.53 11.56
CA GLU A 87 -0.45 10.88 12.85
C GLU A 87 0.72 11.85 12.68
N ALA A 88 1.58 11.62 11.67
CA ALA A 88 2.69 12.52 11.36
C ALA A 88 2.23 13.93 10.91
N GLN A 89 0.95 14.09 10.53
CA GLN A 89 0.32 15.35 10.18
C GLN A 89 -0.47 15.98 11.35
N GLY A 90 -0.40 15.38 12.55
CA GLY A 90 -1.05 15.89 13.76
C GLY A 90 -2.53 15.53 13.90
N PHE A 91 -3.03 14.55 13.15
CA PHE A 91 -4.40 14.08 13.32
C PHE A 91 -4.54 13.24 14.59
N PRO A 92 -5.60 13.45 15.41
CA PRO A 92 -5.77 12.76 16.67
C PRO A 92 -6.05 11.27 16.45
N GLY A 93 -5.40 10.42 17.26
CA GLY A 93 -5.69 9.00 17.35
C GLY A 93 -7.00 8.70 18.09
N ARG A 94 -7.33 7.42 18.24
CA ARG A 94 -8.59 6.96 18.85
C ARG A 94 -8.72 7.50 20.28
N ASN A 95 -9.76 8.29 20.57
CA ASN A 95 -10.03 8.83 21.91
C ASN A 95 -8.87 9.63 22.54
N GLY A 96 -7.96 10.19 21.72
CA GLY A 96 -6.76 10.87 22.19
C GLY A 96 -5.56 9.95 22.46
N GLU A 97 -5.71 8.64 22.32
CA GLU A 97 -4.62 7.67 22.40
C GLU A 97 -3.95 7.50 21.03
N PRO A 98 -2.61 7.34 20.97
CA PRO A 98 -1.90 7.06 19.72
C PRO A 98 -2.41 5.75 19.10
N LEU A 99 -2.61 5.73 17.78
CA LEU A 99 -3.12 4.56 17.04
C LEU A 99 -2.11 3.42 17.01
N ILE A 100 -0.84 3.73 17.29
CA ILE A 100 0.26 2.78 17.34
C ILE A 100 0.79 2.70 18.79
N PRO A 101 0.88 1.49 19.39
CA PRO A 101 1.57 1.34 20.66
C PRO A 101 3.05 1.73 20.47
N GLN A 102 3.52 2.71 21.23
CA GLN A 102 4.92 3.11 21.16
C GLN A 102 5.82 1.95 21.60
N PRO A 103 6.97 1.73 20.94
CA PRO A 103 7.92 0.73 21.38
C PRO A 103 8.29 1.05 22.83
N GLN A 104 8.06 0.09 23.74
CA GLN A 104 8.49 0.20 25.13
C GLN A 104 10.02 0.17 25.12
N LEU A 105 10.64 1.24 25.65
CA LEU A 105 12.08 1.36 25.81
C LEU A 105 12.61 0.30 26.80
#